data_AF-C1N3I6-F1
#
_entry.id   AF-C1N3I6-F1
#
_cell.length_a   1.000
_cell.length_b   1.000
_cell.length_c   1.000
_cell.angle_alpha   90.00
_cell.angle_beta   90.00
_cell.angle_gamma   90.00
#
_symmetry.space_group_name_H-M   'P 1'
#
loop_
_entity.id
_entity.type
_entity.pdbx_description
1 polymer ?
#
loop_
_entity_poly.entity_id
_entity_poly.type
_entity_poly.pdbx_seq_one_letter_code
_entity_poly.pdbx_strand_id
1 'polypeptide(L)'
;MAPASSYGSTPAGVDADAAPASDPEWVSVVKRVTGAAPATAERLDVLKYLLIVLVVAAQFSEPFYHVDNKPAACFIFFAYQFAGPGFVLISGYVSNDLNARRRRALIAGVIFPFLVLHFLYSAWYTEAFCRGDDAETCQITYNYSMIDPAAGKWNSWGKDWTFAYPFGNLWYLMALLQMRAWRQFALEMRAPILFHVALALLVGYAAIGEYLALQRVFKFTPYFLTGFLMKKHGAFFPVARGDAAVFTCVGALLLNVGLACVAGTQMSYSTGGEKILSGKYPYDDTYGNYWPYGAFYQLGLYAWSFGAMAIVFALVRDPSDYGVKYSSGDAGSTKDAGFTKMHDGKSEEESLLGGAVKSKLRAYDQGVGARGGRSKAAARYARESEQSKYAINARSYLRAAKYGSRSFYPFCLHTAVFLFLAHATGWYDVCEKYSGGHGAVHLRFFFSVVMAFI
;
A
#
# COMPACT_ATOMS: atom_id res chain seq x y z
N MET A 1 -6.05 -6.63 60.19
CA MET A 1 -5.84 -7.53 59.03
C MET A 1 -6.90 -7.18 57.99
N ALA A 2 -6.55 -6.40 56.97
CA ALA A 2 -7.45 -6.06 55.87
C ALA A 2 -7.37 -7.15 54.79
N PRO A 3 -8.49 -7.59 54.19
CA PRO A 3 -8.45 -8.57 53.12
C PRO A 3 -7.96 -7.93 51.81
N ALA A 4 -7.11 -8.67 51.10
CA ALA A 4 -6.42 -8.28 49.88
C ALA A 4 -7.40 -7.99 48.73
N SER A 5 -7.16 -6.88 48.01
CA SER A 5 -7.83 -6.56 46.75
C SER A 5 -7.42 -7.59 45.69
N SER A 6 -8.40 -8.30 45.13
CA SER A 6 -8.16 -9.24 44.02
C SER A 6 -7.66 -8.47 42.80
N TYR A 7 -6.41 -8.71 42.41
CA TYR A 7 -5.92 -8.44 41.05
C TYR A 7 -6.71 -9.34 40.09
N GLY A 8 -7.63 -8.78 39.30
CA GLY A 8 -8.32 -9.58 38.28
C GLY A 8 -9.76 -9.20 37.92
N SER A 9 -10.33 -8.11 38.41
CA SER A 9 -11.60 -7.62 37.87
C SER A 9 -11.35 -6.98 36.50
N THR A 10 -11.64 -7.71 35.43
CA THR A 10 -11.87 -7.14 34.09
C THR A 10 -12.82 -5.94 34.21
N PRO A 11 -12.45 -4.74 33.72
CA PRO A 11 -13.39 -3.64 33.64
C PRO A 11 -14.63 -4.11 32.88
N ALA A 12 -15.81 -3.83 33.42
CA ALA A 12 -17.09 -4.11 32.80
C ALA A 12 -17.04 -3.65 31.33
N GLY A 13 -17.48 -4.54 30.43
CA GLY A 13 -17.47 -4.30 28.99
C GLY A 13 -18.10 -2.94 28.69
N VAL A 14 -17.34 -2.09 28.02
CA VAL A 14 -17.86 -0.85 27.44
C VAL A 14 -18.97 -1.28 26.48
N ASP A 15 -20.20 -0.84 26.79
CA ASP A 15 -21.42 -1.16 26.07
C ASP A 15 -21.21 -1.02 24.56
N ALA A 16 -21.47 -2.11 23.84
CA ALA A 16 -21.35 -2.19 22.38
C ALA A 16 -22.39 -1.34 21.61
N ASP A 17 -23.21 -0.57 22.34
CA ASP A 17 -24.28 0.30 21.83
C ASP A 17 -24.06 1.79 22.12
N ALA A 18 -22.85 2.20 22.53
CA ALA A 18 -22.51 3.62 22.58
C ALA A 18 -22.59 4.23 21.17
N ALA A 19 -23.46 5.24 21.00
CA ALA A 19 -23.55 6.05 19.80
C ALA A 19 -22.15 6.43 19.29
N PRO A 20 -21.89 6.51 17.97
CA PRO A 20 -20.56 6.82 17.46
C PRO A 20 -20.09 8.11 18.12
N ALA A 21 -19.05 8.00 18.94
CA ALA A 21 -18.53 9.12 19.70
C ALA A 21 -18.30 10.27 18.72
N SER A 22 -18.92 11.42 19.00
CA SER A 22 -18.75 12.64 18.20
C SER A 22 -17.26 12.86 17.98
N ASP A 23 -16.88 13.20 16.75
CA ASP A 23 -15.48 13.45 16.42
C ASP A 23 -14.87 14.44 17.42
N PRO A 24 -13.63 14.20 17.90
CA PRO A 24 -12.92 15.17 18.71
C PRO A 24 -12.91 16.55 18.05
N GLU A 25 -12.93 17.62 18.84
CA GLU A 25 -12.98 18.99 18.33
C GLU A 25 -11.90 19.27 17.27
N TRP A 26 -10.67 18.84 17.54
CA TRP A 26 -9.54 19.00 16.61
C TRP A 26 -9.78 18.29 15.26
N VAL A 27 -10.47 17.15 15.23
CA VAL A 27 -10.82 16.44 13.98
C VAL A 27 -11.84 17.27 13.20
N SER A 28 -12.83 17.82 13.89
CA SER A 28 -13.86 18.67 13.28
C SER A 28 -13.26 19.96 12.71
N VAL A 29 -12.30 20.56 13.41
CA VAL A 29 -11.54 21.74 12.91
C VAL A 29 -10.73 21.37 11.67
N VAL A 30 -9.97 20.27 11.70
CA VAL A 30 -9.18 19.82 10.56
C VAL A 30 -10.05 19.59 9.33
N LYS A 31 -11.19 18.89 9.47
CA LYS A 31 -12.13 18.68 8.34
C LYS A 31 -12.65 19.99 7.77
N ARG A 32 -12.98 20.96 8.63
CA ARG A 32 -13.49 22.27 8.20
C ARG A 32 -12.44 23.08 7.44
N VAL A 33 -11.20 23.09 7.93
CA VAL A 33 -10.09 23.84 7.32
C VAL A 33 -9.63 23.18 6.01
N THR A 34 -9.56 21.86 5.98
CA THR A 34 -9.00 21.12 4.83
C THR A 34 -10.05 20.74 3.79
N GLY A 35 -11.34 20.75 4.13
CA GLY A 35 -12.40 20.17 3.30
C GLY A 35 -12.32 18.64 3.18
N ALA A 36 -11.63 17.97 4.13
CA ALA A 36 -11.49 16.52 4.11
C ALA A 36 -12.85 15.82 4.27
N ALA A 37 -13.12 14.88 3.37
CA ALA A 37 -14.35 14.10 3.31
C ALA A 37 -14.01 12.61 3.07
N PRO A 38 -14.93 11.67 3.34
CA PRO A 38 -14.69 10.26 3.06
C PRO A 38 -14.42 10.05 1.57
N ALA A 39 -13.40 9.26 1.24
CA ALA A 39 -13.15 8.88 -0.15
C ALA A 39 -14.15 7.82 -0.63
N THR A 40 -14.61 7.98 -1.87
CA THR A 40 -15.34 6.92 -2.59
C THR A 40 -14.42 5.73 -2.84
N ALA A 41 -14.99 4.53 -2.95
CA ALA A 41 -14.19 3.33 -3.16
C ALA A 41 -13.50 3.35 -4.53
N GLU A 42 -14.19 3.85 -5.55
CA GLU A 42 -13.68 4.01 -6.91
C GLU A 42 -12.47 4.95 -6.95
N ARG A 43 -12.51 6.08 -6.21
CA ARG A 43 -11.36 6.99 -6.08
C ARG A 43 -10.17 6.30 -5.43
N LEU A 44 -10.38 5.55 -4.35
CA LEU A 44 -9.32 4.76 -3.71
C LEU A 44 -8.75 3.71 -4.65
N ASP A 45 -9.58 3.10 -5.50
CA ASP A 45 -9.12 2.14 -6.49
C ASP A 45 -8.27 2.79 -7.59
N VAL A 46 -8.68 3.93 -8.13
CA VAL A 46 -7.86 4.69 -9.08
C VAL A 46 -6.51 5.07 -8.47
N LEU A 47 -6.50 5.52 -7.21
CA LEU A 47 -5.26 5.80 -6.49
C LEU A 47 -4.36 4.56 -6.38
N LYS A 48 -4.91 3.41 -5.98
CA LYS A 48 -4.14 2.14 -5.94
C LYS A 48 -3.58 1.76 -7.30
N TYR A 49 -4.35 1.95 -8.37
CA TYR A 49 -3.89 1.68 -9.73
C TYR A 49 -2.68 2.55 -10.07
N LEU A 50 -2.78 3.87 -9.88
CA LEU A 50 -1.67 4.80 -10.14
C LEU A 50 -0.42 4.46 -9.34
N LEU A 51 -0.57 4.15 -8.04
CA LEU A 51 0.55 3.82 -7.17
C LEU A 51 1.27 2.54 -7.63
N ILE A 52 0.53 1.50 -8.01
CA ILE A 52 1.13 0.24 -8.45
C ILE A 52 1.79 0.38 -9.80
N VAL A 53 1.16 1.09 -10.73
CA VAL A 53 1.79 1.39 -12.03
C VAL A 53 3.10 2.14 -11.83
N LEU A 54 3.15 3.13 -10.94
CA LEU A 54 4.39 3.83 -10.60
C LEU A 54 5.46 2.90 -10.00
N VAL A 55 5.08 1.99 -9.09
CA VAL A 55 6.02 1.02 -8.49
C VAL A 55 6.56 0.05 -9.53
N VAL A 56 5.71 -0.49 -10.39
CA VAL A 56 6.11 -1.42 -11.44
C VAL A 56 7.06 -0.72 -12.42
N ALA A 57 6.70 0.47 -12.90
CA ALA A 57 7.56 1.24 -13.78
C ALA A 57 8.91 1.58 -13.13
N ALA A 58 8.93 1.93 -11.84
CA ALA A 58 10.17 2.21 -11.12
C ALA A 58 11.06 0.97 -10.98
N GLN A 59 10.49 -0.23 -10.75
CA GLN A 59 11.27 -1.48 -10.71
C GLN A 59 11.84 -1.87 -12.07
N PHE A 60 11.08 -1.68 -13.15
CA PHE A 60 11.58 -1.87 -14.51
C PHE A 60 12.73 -0.89 -14.85
N SER A 61 12.78 0.24 -14.15
CA SER A 61 13.81 1.26 -14.30
C SER A 61 15.05 1.03 -13.43
N GLU A 62 14.99 0.09 -12.48
CA GLU A 62 16.05 -0.17 -11.49
C GLU A 62 17.41 -0.52 -12.13
N PRO A 63 17.49 -1.35 -13.21
CA PRO A 63 18.75 -1.61 -13.88
C PRO A 63 19.44 -0.34 -14.41
N PHE A 64 18.66 0.64 -14.88
CA PHE A 64 19.21 1.92 -15.36
C PHE A 64 19.72 2.79 -14.20
N TYR A 65 19.11 2.67 -13.03
CA TYR A 65 19.59 3.34 -11.83
C TYR A 65 20.92 2.75 -11.34
N HIS A 66 21.10 1.43 -11.44
CA HIS A 66 22.34 0.74 -11.08
C HIS A 66 23.55 1.16 -11.95
N VAL A 67 23.31 1.63 -13.17
CA VAL A 67 24.34 2.22 -14.05
C VAL A 67 24.41 3.76 -13.97
N ASP A 68 23.93 4.34 -12.87
CA ASP A 68 23.93 5.78 -12.57
C ASP A 68 23.24 6.66 -13.64
N ASN A 69 22.17 6.15 -14.28
CA ASN A 69 21.36 6.95 -15.20
C ASN A 69 20.53 8.01 -14.46
N LYS A 70 20.84 9.30 -14.70
CA LYS A 70 20.20 10.42 -13.99
C LYS A 70 18.67 10.50 -14.16
N PRO A 71 18.09 10.38 -15.37
CA PRO A 71 16.63 10.30 -15.53
C PRO A 71 15.99 9.14 -14.78
N ALA A 72 16.60 7.95 -14.80
CA ALA A 72 16.10 6.81 -14.03
C ALA A 72 16.15 7.09 -12.52
N ALA A 73 17.23 7.69 -12.03
CA ALA A 73 17.37 8.10 -10.63
C ALA A 73 16.27 9.09 -10.21
N CYS A 74 16.01 10.13 -11.02
CA CYS A 74 14.92 11.06 -10.74
C CYS A 74 13.56 10.33 -10.69
N PHE A 75 13.28 9.49 -11.68
CA PHE A 75 11.99 8.80 -11.77
C PHE A 75 11.77 7.84 -10.59
N ILE A 76 12.78 7.04 -10.23
CA ILE A 76 12.71 6.12 -9.09
C ILE A 76 12.49 6.89 -7.79
N PHE A 77 13.25 7.97 -7.56
CA PHE A 77 13.08 8.78 -6.36
C PHE A 77 11.68 9.38 -6.29
N PHE A 78 11.18 9.94 -7.40
CA PHE A 78 9.83 10.48 -7.50
C PHE A 78 8.74 9.45 -7.22
N ALA A 79 8.88 8.24 -7.78
CA ALA A 79 7.90 7.17 -7.59
C ALA A 79 7.94 6.62 -6.15
N TYR A 80 9.12 6.26 -5.65
CA TYR A 80 9.26 5.59 -4.36
C TYR A 80 9.05 6.50 -3.15
N GLN A 81 9.24 7.82 -3.27
CA GLN A 81 8.99 8.74 -2.14
C GLN A 81 7.56 8.67 -1.60
N PHE A 82 6.55 8.32 -2.41
CA PHE A 82 5.16 8.27 -1.95
C PHE A 82 4.40 7.01 -2.36
N ALA A 83 4.84 6.25 -3.38
CA ALA A 83 4.03 5.14 -3.86
C ALA A 83 3.87 4.02 -2.82
N GLY A 84 4.99 3.62 -2.19
CA GLY A 84 4.99 2.66 -1.07
C GLY A 84 4.18 3.15 0.14
N PRO A 85 4.52 4.32 0.72
CA PRO A 85 3.75 4.93 1.81
C PRO A 85 2.25 5.07 1.51
N GLY A 86 1.90 5.51 0.30
CA GLY A 86 0.52 5.70 -0.14
C GLY A 86 -0.24 4.40 -0.24
N PHE A 87 0.39 3.33 -0.74
CA PHE A 87 -0.24 2.02 -0.80
C PHE A 87 -0.47 1.43 0.60
N VAL A 88 0.47 1.63 1.52
CA VAL A 88 0.32 1.27 2.94
C VAL A 88 -0.82 2.06 3.59
N LEU A 89 -0.88 3.37 3.37
CA LEU A 89 -1.91 4.25 3.92
C LEU A 89 -3.30 3.83 3.42
N ILE A 90 -3.48 3.62 2.11
CA ILE A 90 -4.75 3.15 1.56
C ILE A 90 -5.11 1.77 2.14
N SER A 91 -4.13 0.89 2.33
CA SER A 91 -4.36 -0.43 2.94
C SER A 91 -4.81 -0.36 4.40
N GLY A 92 -4.35 0.67 5.14
CA GLY A 92 -4.88 1.05 6.43
C GLY A 92 -6.33 1.55 6.35
N TYR A 93 -6.61 2.45 5.41
CA TYR A 93 -7.94 3.05 5.20
C TYR A 93 -9.00 2.00 4.86
N VAL A 94 -8.70 1.04 4.00
CA VAL A 94 -9.64 -0.04 3.65
C VAL A 94 -9.68 -1.16 4.69
N SER A 95 -8.77 -1.16 5.68
CA SER A 95 -8.76 -2.15 6.74
C SER A 95 -10.00 -2.02 7.63
N ASN A 96 -10.55 -3.16 8.06
CA ASN A 96 -11.70 -3.23 8.96
C ASN A 96 -11.31 -4.00 10.23
N ASP A 97 -12.13 -3.93 11.28
CA ASP A 97 -11.86 -4.66 12.53
C ASP A 97 -11.78 -6.17 12.31
N LEU A 98 -10.86 -6.80 13.05
CA LEU A 98 -10.58 -8.22 12.93
C LEU A 98 -11.60 -9.02 13.76
N ASN A 99 -12.50 -9.72 13.07
CA ASN A 99 -13.27 -10.80 13.67
C ASN A 99 -12.65 -12.15 13.29
N ALA A 100 -13.08 -13.24 13.94
CA ALA A 100 -12.50 -14.58 13.69
C ALA A 100 -12.56 -15.00 12.20
N ARG A 101 -13.62 -14.61 11.48
CA ARG A 101 -13.79 -14.87 10.05
C ARG A 101 -12.77 -14.09 9.21
N ARG A 102 -12.62 -12.79 9.46
CA ARG A 102 -11.67 -11.90 8.77
C ARG A 102 -10.23 -12.24 9.09
N ARG A 103 -9.93 -12.69 10.32
CA ARG A 103 -8.60 -13.19 10.69
C ARG A 103 -8.22 -14.43 9.88
N ARG A 104 -9.11 -15.43 9.77
CA ARG A 104 -8.88 -16.60 8.90
C ARG A 104 -8.73 -16.21 7.43
N ALA A 105 -9.56 -15.30 6.95
CA ALA A 105 -9.46 -14.79 5.58
C ALA A 105 -8.16 -13.99 5.33
N LEU A 106 -7.65 -13.27 6.33
CA LEU A 106 -6.36 -12.59 6.27
C LEU A 106 -5.22 -13.59 6.18
N ILE A 107 -5.21 -14.59 7.08
CA ILE A 107 -4.20 -15.65 7.09
C ILE A 107 -4.20 -16.38 5.75
N ALA A 108 -5.36 -16.87 5.30
CA ALA A 108 -5.48 -17.57 4.03
C ALA A 108 -5.22 -16.66 2.81
N GLY A 109 -5.55 -15.38 2.90
CA GLY A 109 -5.38 -14.42 1.80
C GLY A 109 -4.00 -13.77 1.71
N VAL A 110 -3.13 -13.96 2.71
CA VAL A 110 -1.80 -13.35 2.78
C VAL A 110 -0.70 -14.38 2.96
N ILE A 111 -0.82 -15.28 3.96
CA ILE A 111 0.21 -16.29 4.24
C ILE A 111 0.27 -17.32 3.13
N PHE A 112 -0.87 -17.84 2.68
CA PHE A 112 -0.87 -18.85 1.62
C PHE A 112 -0.28 -18.29 0.30
N PRO A 113 -0.70 -17.12 -0.22
CA PRO A 113 -0.04 -16.50 -1.36
C PRO A 113 1.43 -16.21 -1.11
N PHE A 114 1.82 -15.77 0.09
CA PHE A 114 3.22 -15.54 0.43
C PHE A 114 4.04 -16.82 0.29
N LEU A 115 3.63 -17.92 0.92
CA LEU A 115 4.36 -19.19 0.87
C LEU A 115 4.46 -19.74 -0.56
N VAL A 116 3.35 -19.72 -1.30
CA VAL A 116 3.31 -20.21 -2.69
C VAL A 116 4.18 -19.36 -3.60
N LEU A 117 4.00 -18.03 -3.59
CA LEU A 117 4.76 -17.13 -4.46
C LEU A 117 6.23 -17.08 -4.07
N HIS A 118 6.56 -17.10 -2.78
CA HIS A 118 7.94 -17.12 -2.33
C HIS A 118 8.65 -18.37 -2.84
N PHE A 119 8.05 -19.55 -2.65
CA PHE A 119 8.59 -20.80 -3.19
C PHE A 119 8.74 -20.76 -4.71
N LEU A 120 7.72 -20.33 -5.44
CA LEU A 120 7.76 -20.25 -6.90
C LEU A 120 8.84 -19.26 -7.39
N TYR A 121 9.02 -18.13 -6.71
CA TYR A 121 10.01 -17.12 -7.09
C TYR A 121 11.42 -17.58 -6.82
N SER A 122 11.67 -18.16 -5.64
CA SER A 122 12.96 -18.76 -5.33
C SER A 122 13.29 -19.90 -6.29
N ALA A 123 12.33 -20.78 -6.59
CA ALA A 123 12.52 -21.89 -7.51
C ALA A 123 12.84 -21.43 -8.93
N TRP A 124 12.05 -20.49 -9.46
CA TRP A 124 12.27 -19.91 -10.78
C TRP A 124 13.60 -19.16 -10.87
N TYR A 125 13.90 -18.32 -9.87
CA TYR A 125 15.15 -17.55 -9.85
C TYR A 125 16.37 -18.47 -9.90
N THR A 126 16.38 -19.52 -9.09
CA THR A 126 17.48 -20.49 -9.12
C THR A 126 17.57 -21.23 -10.44
N GLU A 127 16.45 -21.63 -11.02
CA GLU A 127 16.44 -22.35 -12.30
C GLU A 127 16.93 -21.49 -13.47
N ALA A 128 16.52 -20.22 -13.50
CA ALA A 128 16.76 -19.30 -14.61
C ALA A 128 18.14 -18.61 -14.53
N PHE A 129 18.67 -18.36 -13.33
CA PHE A 129 19.88 -17.53 -13.14
C PHE A 129 21.04 -18.25 -12.46
N CYS A 130 20.82 -19.40 -11.78
CA CYS A 130 21.86 -20.06 -10.99
C CYS A 130 22.44 -21.34 -11.62
N ARG A 131 22.29 -21.53 -12.95
CA ARG A 131 22.91 -22.67 -13.66
C ARG A 131 24.32 -22.30 -14.15
N GLY A 132 25.36 -22.85 -13.51
CA GLY A 132 26.77 -22.63 -13.90
C GLY A 132 27.76 -22.79 -12.74
N ASP A 133 28.98 -22.26 -12.87
CA ASP A 133 30.03 -22.30 -11.83
C ASP A 133 29.66 -21.50 -10.56
N ASP A 134 28.68 -20.58 -10.65
CA ASP A 134 28.10 -19.84 -9.51
C ASP A 134 27.00 -20.61 -8.74
N ALA A 135 26.83 -21.91 -9.03
CA ALA A 135 25.80 -22.73 -8.42
C ALA A 135 25.99 -22.95 -6.90
N GLU A 136 27.16 -22.69 -6.31
CA GLU A 136 27.38 -22.83 -4.86
C GLU A 136 26.81 -21.64 -4.04
N THR A 137 26.81 -20.42 -4.58
CA THR A 137 26.32 -19.21 -3.89
C THR A 137 24.83 -18.93 -4.08
N CYS A 138 24.18 -19.69 -4.97
CA CYS A 138 22.89 -19.33 -5.57
C CYS A 138 21.79 -20.41 -5.29
N GLN A 139 22.03 -21.29 -4.32
CA GLN A 139 21.17 -22.46 -4.06
C GLN A 139 19.91 -22.14 -3.27
N ILE A 140 18.79 -22.76 -3.69
CA ILE A 140 17.60 -23.02 -2.86
C ILE A 140 18.03 -23.75 -1.58
N THR A 141 18.94 -24.72 -1.68
CA THR A 141 19.24 -25.70 -0.61
C THR A 141 20.04 -25.15 0.57
N TYR A 142 21.04 -24.27 0.37
CA TYR A 142 21.76 -23.62 1.49
C TYR A 142 20.87 -22.59 2.21
N ASN A 143 19.91 -21.98 1.49
CA ASN A 143 19.07 -20.88 1.97
C ASN A 143 17.81 -21.28 2.77
N TYR A 144 17.51 -22.57 2.93
CA TYR A 144 16.42 -23.03 3.82
C TYR A 144 16.92 -23.75 5.08
N SER A 145 18.24 -23.93 5.22
CA SER A 145 18.84 -24.45 6.43
C SER A 145 19.12 -23.30 7.41
N MET A 146 18.61 -23.39 8.65
CA MET A 146 18.98 -22.47 9.74
C MET A 146 20.40 -22.73 10.28
N ILE A 147 21.12 -23.67 9.67
CA ILE A 147 22.42 -24.17 10.08
C ILE A 147 23.24 -24.36 8.81
N ASP A 148 24.41 -23.76 8.74
CA ASP A 148 25.36 -23.99 7.66
C ASP A 148 25.69 -25.51 7.58
N PRO A 149 25.34 -26.22 6.50
CA PRO A 149 25.62 -27.65 6.33
C PRO A 149 27.11 -28.00 6.37
N ALA A 150 27.99 -27.06 6.03
CA ALA A 150 29.44 -27.26 6.00
C ALA A 150 30.09 -27.00 7.37
N ALA A 151 29.56 -26.05 8.15
CA ALA A 151 30.15 -25.66 9.44
C ALA A 151 29.42 -26.23 10.68
N GLY A 152 28.21 -26.78 10.53
CA GLY A 152 27.39 -27.26 11.65
C GLY A 152 27.04 -26.17 12.67
N LYS A 153 27.14 -24.90 12.27
CA LYS A 153 26.90 -23.71 13.11
C LYS A 153 25.72 -22.92 12.54
N TRP A 154 25.02 -22.23 13.43
CA TRP A 154 23.97 -21.29 13.04
C TRP A 154 24.55 -20.24 12.08
N ASN A 155 24.02 -20.16 10.86
CA ASN A 155 24.41 -19.17 9.86
C ASN A 155 23.85 -17.82 10.30
N SER A 156 24.67 -17.06 11.04
CA SER A 156 24.41 -15.66 11.35
C SER A 156 23.75 -14.94 10.17
N TRP A 157 22.68 -14.15 10.43
CA TRP A 157 21.84 -13.26 9.59
C TRP A 157 22.34 -12.80 8.19
N GLY A 158 23.02 -13.64 7.44
CA GLY A 158 23.67 -13.39 6.17
C GLY A 158 22.70 -13.74 5.07
N LYS A 159 22.28 -12.70 4.36
CA LYS A 159 21.71 -12.60 3.00
C LYS A 159 21.27 -13.88 2.24
N ASP A 160 20.55 -14.77 2.89
CA ASP A 160 20.06 -16.00 2.28
C ASP A 160 18.53 -15.98 2.23
N TRP A 161 17.94 -16.26 1.05
CA TRP A 161 16.49 -16.19 0.78
C TRP A 161 15.72 -17.28 1.54
N THR A 162 15.58 -17.14 2.86
CA THR A 162 14.67 -17.95 3.69
C THR A 162 13.25 -17.35 3.65
N PHE A 163 12.23 -18.10 4.11
CA PHE A 163 10.88 -17.53 4.33
C PHE A 163 10.87 -16.32 5.28
N ALA A 164 11.92 -16.15 6.10
CA ALA A 164 12.08 -14.98 6.96
C ALA A 164 12.63 -13.76 6.21
N TYR A 165 13.25 -13.93 5.04
CA TYR A 165 13.74 -12.86 4.17
C TYR A 165 12.89 -12.84 2.89
N PRO A 166 11.77 -12.11 2.90
CA PRO A 166 10.76 -12.24 1.87
C PRO A 166 11.27 -11.81 0.49
N PHE A 167 11.13 -12.67 -0.52
CA PHE A 167 11.60 -12.42 -1.88
C PHE A 167 10.97 -11.17 -2.53
N GLY A 168 11.79 -10.23 -3.00
CA GLY A 168 11.34 -9.05 -3.73
C GLY A 168 10.17 -8.33 -3.04
N ASN A 169 9.07 -8.12 -3.76
CA ASN A 169 7.88 -7.39 -3.26
C ASN A 169 7.01 -8.17 -2.26
N LEU A 170 7.32 -9.45 -2.01
CA LEU A 170 6.57 -10.26 -1.05
C LEU A 170 6.75 -9.77 0.39
N TRP A 171 7.74 -8.89 0.65
CA TRP A 171 7.88 -8.19 1.92
C TRP A 171 6.58 -7.52 2.36
N TYR A 172 5.80 -7.01 1.40
CA TYR A 172 4.57 -6.32 1.70
C TYR A 172 3.48 -7.25 2.23
N LEU A 173 3.43 -8.50 1.79
CA LEU A 173 2.49 -9.49 2.33
C LEU A 173 2.77 -9.71 3.82
N MET A 174 4.04 -9.90 4.15
CA MET A 174 4.44 -10.13 5.52
C MET A 174 4.24 -8.89 6.39
N ALA A 175 4.56 -7.70 5.85
CA ALA A 175 4.31 -6.43 6.51
C ALA A 175 2.80 -6.18 6.73
N LEU A 176 1.95 -6.46 5.74
CA LEU A 176 0.50 -6.26 5.82
C LEU A 176 -0.12 -7.15 6.90
N LEU A 177 0.33 -8.41 7.00
CA LEU A 177 -0.09 -9.32 8.06
C LEU A 177 0.26 -8.74 9.44
N GLN A 178 1.53 -8.34 9.61
CA GLN A 178 2.05 -7.81 10.86
C GLN A 178 1.34 -6.51 11.27
N MET A 179 1.22 -5.54 10.36
CA MET A 179 0.52 -4.27 10.63
C MET A 179 -0.95 -4.47 11.00
N ARG A 180 -1.66 -5.38 10.31
CA ARG A 180 -3.07 -5.70 10.61
C ARG A 180 -3.22 -6.38 11.96
N ALA A 181 -2.32 -7.30 12.30
CA ALA A 181 -2.32 -7.99 13.59
C ALA A 181 -2.00 -7.03 14.73
N TRP A 182 -0.99 -6.17 14.55
CA TRP A 182 -0.54 -5.19 15.55
C TRP A 182 -1.55 -4.07 15.80
N ARG A 183 -2.33 -3.70 14.78
CA ARG A 183 -3.28 -2.57 14.84
C ARG A 183 -4.19 -2.60 16.07
N GLN A 184 -4.70 -3.76 16.49
CA GLN A 184 -5.62 -3.84 17.64
C GLN A 184 -4.97 -3.29 18.92
N PHE A 185 -3.71 -3.65 19.16
CA PHE A 185 -2.91 -3.15 20.27
C PHE A 185 -2.49 -1.69 20.04
N ALA A 186 -2.18 -1.34 18.80
CA ALA A 186 -1.78 0.02 18.44
C ALA A 186 -2.83 1.08 18.83
N LEU A 187 -4.11 0.75 18.69
CA LEU A 187 -5.22 1.69 18.94
C LEU A 187 -5.60 1.83 20.41
N GLU A 188 -5.12 0.94 21.29
CA GLU A 188 -5.30 1.05 22.74
C GLU A 188 -4.37 2.13 23.35
N MET A 189 -3.33 2.53 22.61
CA MET A 189 -2.42 3.58 23.04
C MET A 189 -3.04 4.97 22.90
N ARG A 190 -2.74 5.86 23.86
CA ARG A 190 -3.27 7.24 23.90
C ARG A 190 -2.94 8.05 22.64
N ALA A 191 -1.72 7.92 22.12
CA ALA A 191 -1.22 8.66 20.97
C ALA A 191 -0.62 7.69 19.94
N PRO A 192 -1.47 6.94 19.20
CA PRO A 192 -1.02 5.81 18.39
C PRO A 192 -0.06 6.24 17.28
N ILE A 193 -0.34 7.33 16.57
CA ILE A 193 0.54 7.80 15.49
C ILE A 193 1.88 8.28 16.06
N LEU A 194 1.88 9.13 17.09
CA LEU A 194 3.12 9.67 17.68
C LEU A 194 4.03 8.58 18.22
N PHE A 195 3.46 7.59 18.91
CA PHE A 195 4.22 6.44 19.40
C PHE A 195 4.90 5.68 18.26
N HIS A 196 4.18 5.37 17.18
CA HIS A 196 4.75 4.62 16.07
C HIS A 196 5.73 5.44 15.23
N VAL A 197 5.55 6.76 15.15
CA VAL A 197 6.56 7.64 14.55
C VAL A 197 7.83 7.57 15.41
N ALA A 198 7.75 7.76 16.72
CA ALA A 198 8.92 7.67 17.60
C ALA A 198 9.60 6.30 17.50
N LEU A 199 8.83 5.21 17.51
CA LEU A 199 9.35 3.85 17.34
C LEU A 199 10.06 3.67 15.99
N ALA A 200 9.48 4.19 14.90
CA ALA A 200 10.08 4.15 13.58
C ALA A 200 11.36 5.00 13.47
N LEU A 201 11.44 6.10 14.20
CA LEU A 201 12.66 6.90 14.27
C LEU A 201 13.77 6.13 14.98
N LEU A 202 13.44 5.40 16.06
CA LEU A 202 14.39 4.63 16.86
C LEU A 202 14.84 3.33 16.18
N VAL A 203 13.94 2.64 15.48
CA VAL A 203 14.23 1.33 14.86
C VAL A 203 15.34 1.39 13.81
N GLY A 204 15.61 2.56 13.23
CA GLY A 204 16.71 2.74 12.29
C GLY A 204 18.08 2.58 12.94
N TYR A 205 18.21 2.74 14.26
CA TYR A 205 19.46 2.51 15.00
C TYR A 205 19.65 1.04 15.41
N ALA A 206 18.65 0.18 15.17
CA ALA A 206 18.73 -1.23 15.50
C ALA A 206 19.16 -2.05 14.27
N ALA A 207 20.08 -3.00 14.47
CA ALA A 207 20.58 -3.92 13.44
C ALA A 207 19.60 -5.08 13.17
N ILE A 208 18.33 -4.77 12.86
CA ILE A 208 17.29 -5.76 12.54
C ILE A 208 17.36 -6.18 11.06
N GLY A 209 17.69 -5.23 10.18
CA GLY A 209 17.78 -5.45 8.73
C GLY A 209 16.47 -5.92 8.11
N GLU A 210 16.59 -6.83 7.14
CA GLU A 210 15.45 -7.32 6.33
C GLU A 210 14.65 -8.46 6.97
N TYR A 211 15.05 -8.94 8.14
CA TYR A 211 14.39 -10.07 8.79
C TYR A 211 12.90 -9.79 9.04
N LEU A 212 12.05 -10.67 8.50
CA LEU A 212 10.58 -10.59 8.47
C LEU A 212 10.05 -9.25 7.93
N ALA A 213 10.88 -8.51 7.20
CA ALA A 213 10.66 -7.11 6.82
C ALA A 213 10.37 -6.19 8.02
N LEU A 214 10.81 -6.52 9.23
CA LEU A 214 10.46 -5.81 10.47
C LEU A 214 10.79 -4.33 10.41
N GLN A 215 11.97 -3.97 9.91
CA GLN A 215 12.37 -2.56 9.84
C GLN A 215 11.41 -1.74 8.97
N ARG A 216 10.96 -2.32 7.83
CA ARG A 216 9.89 -1.75 7.00
C ARG A 216 8.57 -1.71 7.76
N VAL A 217 8.18 -2.77 8.47
CA VAL A 217 6.93 -2.79 9.26
C VAL A 217 6.88 -1.60 10.21
N PHE A 218 7.93 -1.40 11.01
CA PHE A 218 7.99 -0.28 11.95
C PHE A 218 7.96 1.07 11.22
N LYS A 219 8.78 1.24 10.16
CA LYS A 219 8.82 2.49 9.37
C LYS A 219 7.50 2.79 8.63
N PHE A 220 6.74 1.78 8.21
CA PHE A 220 5.50 1.97 7.45
C PHE A 220 4.22 1.98 8.31
N THR A 221 4.27 1.46 9.54
CA THR A 221 3.11 1.42 10.46
C THR A 221 2.47 2.80 10.71
N PRO A 222 3.23 3.91 10.85
CA PRO A 222 2.63 5.24 10.97
C PRO A 222 1.68 5.59 9.82
N TYR A 223 2.05 5.28 8.57
CA TYR A 223 1.19 5.51 7.41
C TYR A 223 -0.06 4.61 7.44
N PHE A 224 0.10 3.34 7.81
CA PHE A 224 -1.00 2.39 7.92
C PHE A 224 -2.04 2.85 8.96
N LEU A 225 -1.59 3.25 10.14
CA LEU A 225 -2.46 3.75 11.20
C LEU A 225 -3.13 5.07 10.83
N THR A 226 -2.38 5.96 10.16
CA THR A 226 -2.93 7.22 9.65
C THR A 226 -4.11 6.95 8.71
N GLY A 227 -3.93 6.05 7.73
CA GLY A 227 -5.01 5.65 6.83
C GLY A 227 -6.21 5.04 7.56
N PHE A 228 -5.97 4.18 8.55
CA PHE A 228 -7.06 3.59 9.34
C PHE A 228 -7.84 4.64 10.14
N LEU A 229 -7.15 5.59 10.77
CA LEU A 229 -7.76 6.68 11.54
C LEU A 229 -8.52 7.67 10.62
N MET A 230 -7.98 7.95 9.43
CA MET A 230 -8.67 8.69 8.38
C MET A 230 -10.02 8.06 8.05
N LYS A 231 -10.08 6.73 7.88
CA LYS A 231 -11.34 6.01 7.66
C LYS A 231 -12.27 6.09 8.87
N LYS A 232 -11.76 5.88 10.09
CA LYS A 232 -12.53 5.94 11.34
C LYS A 232 -13.24 7.28 11.50
N HIS A 233 -12.55 8.36 11.17
CA HIS A 233 -13.09 9.71 11.22
C HIS A 233 -13.76 10.15 9.92
N GLY A 234 -13.94 9.29 8.91
CA GLY A 234 -14.57 9.69 7.64
C GLY A 234 -13.87 10.88 6.97
N ALA A 235 -12.54 10.91 6.99
CA ALA A 235 -11.72 11.96 6.40
C ALA A 235 -10.73 11.33 5.42
N PHE A 236 -10.57 11.94 4.25
CA PHE A 236 -9.52 11.58 3.30
C PHE A 236 -8.93 12.85 2.67
N PHE A 237 -7.83 12.72 1.93
CA PHE A 237 -7.21 13.84 1.23
C PHE A 237 -8.25 14.57 0.36
N PRO A 238 -8.37 15.90 0.48
CA PRO A 238 -9.33 16.68 -0.29
C PRO A 238 -8.98 16.65 -1.78
N VAL A 239 -9.97 16.95 -2.62
CA VAL A 239 -9.79 17.04 -4.09
C VAL A 239 -9.51 18.50 -4.46
N ALA A 240 -8.55 18.73 -5.36
CA ALA A 240 -8.30 20.04 -5.92
C ALA A 240 -9.46 20.48 -6.82
N ARG A 241 -10.31 21.39 -6.31
CA ARG A 241 -11.49 21.93 -7.00
C ARG A 241 -11.23 23.35 -7.52
N GLY A 242 -11.61 23.59 -8.77
CA GLY A 242 -11.39 24.87 -9.46
C GLY A 242 -9.98 25.01 -10.04
N ASP A 243 -9.83 25.92 -10.99
CA ASP A 243 -8.62 26.04 -11.79
C ASP A 243 -7.42 26.49 -10.93
N ALA A 244 -7.62 27.46 -10.04
CA ALA A 244 -6.56 27.94 -9.14
C ALA A 244 -5.98 26.82 -8.27
N ALA A 245 -6.82 25.99 -7.64
CA ALA A 245 -6.37 24.88 -6.80
C ALA A 245 -5.62 23.81 -7.62
N VAL A 246 -6.08 23.54 -8.85
CA VAL A 246 -5.40 22.64 -9.78
C VAL A 246 -4.03 23.20 -10.17
N PHE A 247 -3.95 24.47 -10.56
CA PHE A 247 -2.67 25.11 -10.90
C PHE A 247 -1.70 25.09 -9.72
N THR A 248 -2.16 25.36 -8.50
CA THR A 248 -1.32 25.24 -7.30
C THR A 248 -0.84 23.80 -7.08
N CYS A 249 -1.72 22.80 -7.21
CA CYS A 249 -1.34 21.40 -7.06
C CYS A 249 -0.37 20.95 -8.16
N VAL A 250 -0.55 21.39 -9.40
CA VAL A 250 0.37 21.11 -10.51
C VAL A 250 1.73 21.79 -10.27
N GLY A 251 1.74 23.06 -9.84
CA GLY A 251 2.98 23.74 -9.47
C GLY A 251 3.72 23.05 -8.33
N ALA A 252 3.00 22.63 -7.29
CA ALA A 252 3.54 21.86 -6.18
C ALA A 252 4.06 20.48 -6.62
N LEU A 253 3.37 19.83 -7.57
CA LEU A 253 3.82 18.58 -8.16
C LEU A 253 5.12 18.76 -8.94
N LEU A 254 5.22 19.79 -9.78
CA LEU A 254 6.44 20.11 -10.52
C LEU A 254 7.62 20.41 -9.58
N LEU A 255 7.37 21.17 -8.51
CA LEU A 255 8.37 21.41 -7.47
C LEU A 255 8.80 20.10 -6.81
N ASN A 256 7.85 19.24 -6.45
CA ASN A 256 8.13 17.94 -5.83
C ASN A 256 8.91 17.00 -6.77
N VAL A 257 8.61 17.01 -8.08
CA VAL A 257 9.40 16.30 -9.11
C VAL A 257 10.82 16.88 -9.17
N GLY A 258 10.98 18.21 -9.14
CA GLY A 258 12.28 18.87 -9.11
C GLY A 258 13.11 18.46 -7.88
N LEU A 259 12.50 18.47 -6.69
CA LEU A 259 13.14 17.99 -5.45
C LEU A 259 13.52 16.50 -5.55
N ALA A 260 12.65 15.66 -6.11
CA ALA A 260 12.95 14.24 -6.31
C ALA A 260 14.09 14.02 -7.31
N CYS A 261 14.18 14.83 -8.38
CA CYS A 261 15.30 14.80 -9.31
C CYS A 261 16.62 15.21 -8.64
N VAL A 262 16.61 16.28 -7.85
CA VAL A 262 17.81 16.72 -7.12
C VAL A 262 18.26 15.65 -6.15
N ALA A 263 17.33 15.12 -5.34
CA ALA A 263 17.63 14.06 -4.40
C ALA A 263 18.15 12.80 -5.12
N GLY A 264 17.48 12.34 -6.17
CA GLY A 264 17.89 11.14 -6.89
C GLY A 264 19.22 11.26 -7.61
N THR A 265 19.58 12.44 -8.11
CA THR A 265 20.88 12.65 -8.79
C THR A 265 22.04 12.90 -7.82
N GLN A 266 21.77 13.42 -6.62
CA GLN A 266 22.77 13.54 -5.55
C GLN A 266 22.92 12.23 -4.76
N MET A 267 21.83 11.50 -4.61
CA MET A 267 21.72 10.20 -3.93
C MET A 267 21.60 9.07 -4.97
N SER A 268 22.47 9.06 -5.98
CA SER A 268 22.52 7.99 -6.99
C SER A 268 22.88 6.63 -6.38
N TYR A 269 22.87 5.57 -7.18
CA TYR A 269 23.14 4.22 -6.69
C TYR A 269 24.52 4.12 -6.02
N SER A 270 25.52 4.77 -6.62
CA SER A 270 26.88 4.88 -6.08
C SER A 270 26.97 5.53 -4.69
N THR A 271 25.97 6.32 -4.28
CA THR A 271 25.90 6.92 -2.94
C THR A 271 24.87 6.25 -2.02
N GLY A 272 24.28 5.13 -2.45
CA GLY A 272 23.37 4.31 -1.65
C GLY A 272 21.93 4.86 -1.53
N GLY A 273 21.49 5.73 -2.45
CA GLY A 273 20.19 6.40 -2.30
C GLY A 273 18.97 5.47 -2.31
N GLU A 274 19.04 4.30 -2.96
CA GLU A 274 17.98 3.28 -2.88
C GLU A 274 17.68 2.82 -1.45
N LYS A 275 18.68 2.90 -0.56
CA LYS A 275 18.55 2.49 0.84
C LYS A 275 17.60 3.39 1.61
N ILE A 276 17.58 4.67 1.25
CA ILE A 276 16.83 5.73 1.94
C ILE A 276 15.33 5.51 1.83
N LEU A 277 14.83 5.31 0.60
CA LEU A 277 13.39 5.21 0.33
C LEU A 277 12.83 3.80 0.59
N SER A 278 13.69 2.78 0.59
CA SER A 278 13.25 1.38 0.72
C SER A 278 12.96 0.97 2.17
N GLY A 279 13.46 1.71 3.16
CA GLY A 279 13.20 1.47 4.59
C GLY A 279 13.68 0.12 5.13
N LYS A 280 14.46 -0.65 4.35
CA LYS A 280 14.97 -1.99 4.69
C LYS A 280 16.22 -1.98 5.56
N TYR A 281 16.95 -0.87 5.55
CA TYR A 281 18.28 -0.80 6.13
C TYR A 281 18.32 0.06 7.40
N PRO A 282 19.23 -0.28 8.33
CA PRO A 282 19.58 0.57 9.46
C PRO A 282 20.31 1.83 9.00
N TYR A 283 20.40 2.81 9.89
CA TYR A 283 20.89 4.15 9.59
C TYR A 283 22.39 4.20 9.34
N ASP A 284 23.16 3.33 9.99
CA ASP A 284 24.59 3.13 9.73
C ASP A 284 24.83 2.70 8.28
N ASP A 285 24.06 1.73 7.79
CA ASP A 285 24.18 1.25 6.41
C ASP A 285 23.57 2.22 5.36
N THR A 286 22.59 3.02 5.78
CA THR A 286 21.86 3.94 4.89
C THR A 286 22.53 5.31 4.75
N TYR A 287 23.05 5.86 5.85
CA TYR A 287 23.57 7.24 5.92
C TYR A 287 25.07 7.30 6.18
N GLY A 288 25.75 6.15 6.36
CA GLY A 288 27.18 6.09 6.63
C GLY A 288 27.55 6.97 7.83
N ASN A 289 28.48 7.90 7.66
CA ASN A 289 28.93 8.80 8.72
C ASN A 289 27.83 9.69 9.30
N TYR A 290 26.72 9.90 8.59
CA TYR A 290 25.59 10.72 9.05
C TYR A 290 24.52 9.92 9.79
N TRP A 291 24.77 8.64 10.10
CA TRP A 291 23.83 7.78 10.82
C TRP A 291 23.31 8.35 12.15
N PRO A 292 24.07 9.14 12.95
CA PRO A 292 23.53 9.72 14.18
C PRO A 292 22.33 10.63 13.92
N TYR A 293 22.25 11.25 12.74
CA TYR A 293 21.15 12.11 12.32
C TYR A 293 20.01 11.35 11.61
N GLY A 294 20.09 10.02 11.52
CA GLY A 294 19.13 9.18 10.80
C GLY A 294 17.66 9.42 11.18
N ALA A 295 17.37 9.65 12.46
CA ALA A 295 16.01 10.00 12.90
C ALA A 295 15.50 11.32 12.29
N PHE A 296 16.34 12.34 12.16
CA PHE A 296 15.95 13.60 11.54
C PHE A 296 15.68 13.44 10.05
N TYR A 297 16.51 12.66 9.35
CA TYR A 297 16.27 12.32 7.95
C TYR A 297 14.98 11.53 7.78
N GLN A 298 14.73 10.54 8.62
CA GLN A 298 13.50 9.74 8.59
C GLN A 298 12.25 10.59 8.86
N LEU A 299 12.33 11.56 9.77
CA LEU A 299 11.25 12.52 10.01
C LEU A 299 11.00 13.42 8.79
N GLY A 300 12.08 13.90 8.15
CA GLY A 300 12.01 14.65 6.90
C GLY A 300 11.37 13.83 5.77
N LEU A 301 11.70 12.55 5.66
CA LEU A 301 11.06 11.63 4.72
C LEU A 301 9.56 11.48 5.00
N TYR A 302 9.15 11.35 6.26
CA TYR A 302 7.72 11.31 6.60
C TYR A 302 6.97 12.54 6.10
N ALA A 303 7.52 13.74 6.35
CA ALA A 303 6.93 14.99 5.91
C ALA A 303 6.88 15.09 4.38
N TRP A 304 7.98 14.75 3.70
CA TRP A 304 8.08 14.80 2.25
C TRP A 304 7.12 13.81 1.58
N SER A 305 7.13 12.54 2.00
CA SER A 305 6.21 11.52 1.49
C SER A 305 4.75 11.91 1.70
N PHE A 306 4.39 12.43 2.89
CA PHE A 306 3.01 12.83 3.18
C PHE A 306 2.57 14.04 2.36
N GLY A 307 3.46 15.03 2.17
CA GLY A 307 3.21 16.17 1.29
C GLY A 307 3.03 15.74 -0.18
N ALA A 308 3.90 14.85 -0.67
CA ALA A 308 3.80 14.28 -2.02
C ALA A 308 2.48 13.52 -2.21
N MET A 309 2.07 12.71 -1.23
CA MET A 309 0.76 12.05 -1.23
C MET A 309 -0.38 13.07 -1.29
N ALA A 310 -0.34 14.12 -0.48
CA ALA A 310 -1.38 15.14 -0.46
C ALA A 310 -1.55 15.82 -1.83
N ILE A 311 -0.44 16.15 -2.49
CA ILE A 311 -0.44 16.76 -3.83
C ILE A 311 -1.03 15.80 -4.87
N VAL A 312 -0.50 14.57 -4.94
CA VAL A 312 -0.92 13.59 -5.95
C VAL A 312 -2.36 13.16 -5.73
N PHE A 313 -2.77 12.92 -4.49
CA PHE A 313 -4.11 12.43 -4.18
C PHE A 313 -5.18 13.51 -4.36
N ALA A 314 -4.81 14.80 -4.22
CA ALA A 314 -5.70 15.91 -4.52
C ALA A 314 -6.00 16.07 -6.00
N LEU A 315 -5.06 15.70 -6.88
CA LEU A 315 -5.25 15.74 -8.33
C LEU A 315 -6.18 14.61 -8.83
N VAL A 316 -6.33 13.52 -8.07
CA VAL A 316 -7.26 12.43 -8.41
C VAL A 316 -8.66 12.77 -7.90
N ARG A 317 -9.52 13.12 -8.86
CA ARG A 317 -10.89 13.59 -8.62
C ARG A 317 -11.89 12.46 -8.33
N ASP A 318 -13.06 12.86 -7.85
CA ASP A 318 -14.17 11.95 -7.57
C ASP A 318 -14.84 11.45 -8.86
N PRO A 319 -15.52 10.29 -8.84
CA PRO A 319 -16.14 9.71 -10.03
C PRO A 319 -17.15 10.64 -10.72
N SER A 320 -17.85 11.46 -9.93
CA SER A 320 -18.83 12.44 -10.42
C SER A 320 -18.22 13.46 -11.36
N ASP A 321 -16.96 13.85 -11.12
CA ASP A 321 -16.26 14.87 -11.91
C ASP A 321 -15.90 14.36 -13.30
N TYR A 322 -15.88 13.03 -13.51
CA TYR A 322 -15.69 12.38 -14.80
C TYR A 322 -17.00 11.99 -15.50
N GLY A 323 -18.14 12.40 -14.94
CA GLY A 323 -19.47 12.13 -15.49
C GLY A 323 -19.99 10.71 -15.25
N VAL A 324 -19.45 9.99 -14.24
CA VAL A 324 -19.98 8.69 -13.83
C VAL A 324 -21.37 8.88 -13.25
N LYS A 325 -22.38 8.30 -13.91
CA LYS A 325 -23.77 8.32 -13.43
C LYS A 325 -24.12 7.01 -12.72
N TYR A 326 -24.83 7.12 -11.61
CA TYR A 326 -25.39 5.98 -10.89
C TYR A 326 -26.89 5.86 -11.20
N SER A 327 -27.38 4.63 -11.40
CA SER A 327 -28.81 4.38 -11.57
C SER A 327 -29.58 4.76 -10.29
N SER A 328 -30.77 5.32 -10.46
CA SER A 328 -31.59 5.97 -9.42
C SER A 328 -32.11 5.06 -8.30
N GLY A 329 -31.78 3.77 -8.29
CA GLY A 329 -32.07 2.84 -7.19
C GLY A 329 -30.93 2.62 -6.18
N ASP A 330 -29.71 3.07 -6.51
CA ASP A 330 -28.49 2.68 -5.80
C ASP A 330 -27.83 3.81 -4.99
N ALA A 331 -28.46 5.00 -4.93
CA ALA A 331 -28.02 6.10 -4.08
C ALA A 331 -28.00 5.73 -2.57
N GLY A 332 -28.55 4.57 -2.20
CA GLY A 332 -28.48 3.99 -0.85
C GLY A 332 -27.19 3.20 -0.52
N SER A 333 -26.27 2.98 -1.46
CA SER A 333 -25.04 2.19 -1.23
C SER A 333 -23.88 2.99 -0.61
N THR A 334 -24.06 4.29 -0.34
CA THR A 334 -23.19 5.06 0.57
C THR A 334 -23.35 4.67 2.04
N LYS A 335 -24.27 3.75 2.37
CA LYS A 335 -24.43 3.17 3.72
C LYS A 335 -23.27 2.28 4.20
N ASP A 336 -22.26 2.02 3.37
CA ASP A 336 -21.04 1.30 3.79
C ASP A 336 -19.98 2.22 4.44
N ALA A 337 -20.27 3.52 4.60
CA ALA A 337 -19.72 4.29 5.72
C ALA A 337 -20.76 4.22 6.84
N GLY A 338 -20.43 3.59 7.98
CA GLY A 338 -21.32 3.50 9.13
C GLY A 338 -21.72 4.90 9.60
N PHE A 339 -22.86 5.38 9.09
CA PHE A 339 -23.52 6.58 9.54
C PHE A 339 -24.97 6.18 9.77
N THR A 340 -25.28 5.94 11.03
CA THR A 340 -26.63 5.75 11.54
C THR A 340 -27.47 6.95 11.10
N LYS A 341 -28.53 6.68 10.33
CA LYS A 341 -29.58 7.67 10.08
C LYS A 341 -30.11 8.15 11.43
N MET A 342 -30.07 9.46 11.65
CA MET A 342 -30.93 10.12 12.63
C MET A 342 -32.37 9.69 12.37
N HIS A 343 -33.02 9.21 13.43
CA HIS A 343 -34.46 9.07 13.48
C HIS A 343 -35.08 10.47 13.39
N ASP A 344 -35.87 10.69 12.36
CA ASP A 344 -36.91 11.72 12.37
C ASP A 344 -38.27 11.02 12.44
N GLY A 345 -39.22 11.68 13.09
CA GLY A 345 -40.44 11.11 13.62
C GLY A 345 -41.39 10.48 12.60
N LYS A 346 -42.06 9.43 13.07
CA LYS A 346 -43.36 8.87 12.67
C LYS A 346 -44.06 9.52 11.46
N SER A 347 -44.33 8.68 10.45
CA SER A 347 -45.64 8.65 9.81
C SER A 347 -46.05 7.20 9.51
N GLU A 348 -47.29 6.88 9.87
CA GLU A 348 -47.95 5.59 9.71
C GLU A 348 -48.14 5.26 8.22
N GLU A 349 -47.27 4.43 7.63
CA GLU A 349 -47.58 3.84 6.30
C GLU A 349 -46.90 2.49 6.02
N GLU A 350 -46.31 1.81 7.02
CA GLU A 350 -45.63 0.51 6.85
C GLU A 350 -46.49 -0.71 7.29
N SER A 351 -47.81 -0.61 7.18
CA SER A 351 -48.75 -1.71 7.54
C SER A 351 -49.16 -2.59 6.35
N LEU A 352 -48.88 -2.20 5.10
CA LEU A 352 -49.53 -2.80 3.91
C LEU A 352 -48.64 -3.68 3.00
N LEU A 353 -47.43 -4.03 3.40
CA LEU A 353 -46.57 -4.92 2.60
C LEU A 353 -46.41 -6.30 3.27
N GLY A 354 -47.29 -7.21 2.83
CA GLY A 354 -47.51 -8.55 3.39
C GLY A 354 -46.30 -9.49 3.39
N GLY A 355 -46.40 -10.54 4.21
CA GLY A 355 -45.35 -11.50 4.55
C GLY A 355 -44.65 -12.22 3.39
N ALA A 356 -45.21 -12.17 2.16
CA ALA A 356 -44.58 -12.71 0.95
C ALA A 356 -43.35 -11.91 0.47
N VAL A 357 -43.27 -10.61 0.80
CA VAL A 357 -42.09 -9.79 0.48
C VAL A 357 -40.97 -10.04 1.50
N LYS A 358 -41.32 -10.22 2.78
CA LYS A 358 -40.36 -10.56 3.85
C LYS A 358 -39.72 -11.94 3.65
N SER A 359 -40.45 -12.92 3.10
CA SER A 359 -39.88 -14.25 2.79
C SER A 359 -38.96 -14.22 1.57
N LYS A 360 -39.28 -13.43 0.54
CA LYS A 360 -38.39 -13.21 -0.62
C LYS A 360 -37.14 -12.39 -0.27
N LEU A 361 -37.25 -11.41 0.63
CA LEU A 361 -36.07 -10.68 1.15
C LEU A 361 -35.17 -11.59 2.02
N ARG A 362 -35.73 -12.45 2.86
CA ARG A 362 -34.93 -13.44 3.62
C ARG A 362 -34.23 -14.46 2.72
N ALA A 363 -34.87 -14.89 1.63
CA ALA A 363 -34.26 -15.80 0.67
C ALA A 363 -33.12 -15.12 -0.13
N TYR A 364 -33.23 -13.83 -0.42
CA TYR A 364 -32.15 -13.05 -1.05
C TYR A 364 -30.95 -12.86 -0.12
N ASP A 365 -31.20 -12.62 1.18
CA ASP A 365 -30.15 -12.37 2.17
C ASP A 365 -29.41 -13.66 2.60
N GLN A 366 -30.12 -14.80 2.64
CA GLN A 366 -29.54 -16.09 3.00
C GLN A 366 -28.72 -16.75 1.86
N GLY A 367 -29.00 -16.43 0.58
CA GLY A 367 -28.23 -16.94 -0.56
C GLY A 367 -26.89 -16.21 -0.80
N VAL A 368 -26.72 -14.99 -0.29
CA VAL A 368 -25.53 -14.14 -0.54
C VAL A 368 -24.49 -14.25 0.59
N GLY A 369 -24.84 -14.88 1.71
CA GLY A 369 -24.03 -14.96 2.93
C GLY A 369 -22.73 -15.79 2.86
N ALA A 370 -22.50 -16.58 1.80
CA ALA A 370 -21.36 -17.52 1.73
C ALA A 370 -20.32 -17.23 0.63
N ARG A 371 -20.53 -16.26 -0.27
CA ARG A 371 -19.57 -15.91 -1.36
C ARG A 371 -19.41 -14.40 -1.63
N GLY A 372 -19.95 -13.53 -0.76
CA GLY A 372 -20.27 -12.13 -1.04
C GLY A 372 -19.15 -11.08 -1.18
N GLY A 373 -17.87 -11.46 -1.27
CA GLY A 373 -16.79 -10.48 -1.52
C GLY A 373 -16.55 -10.19 -3.00
N ARG A 374 -16.59 -11.24 -3.84
CA ARG A 374 -16.27 -11.14 -5.28
C ARG A 374 -17.42 -10.60 -6.13
N SER A 375 -18.70 -10.79 -5.73
CA SER A 375 -19.84 -10.34 -6.54
C SER A 375 -20.10 -8.83 -6.44
N LYS A 376 -19.84 -8.19 -5.30
CA LYS A 376 -20.07 -6.74 -5.12
C LYS A 376 -19.10 -5.87 -5.92
N ALA A 377 -17.81 -6.22 -5.93
CA ALA A 377 -16.82 -5.51 -6.76
C ALA A 377 -17.09 -5.74 -8.25
N ALA A 378 -17.44 -6.97 -8.66
CA ALA A 378 -17.81 -7.26 -10.04
C ALA A 378 -19.05 -6.46 -10.50
N ALA A 379 -20.09 -6.36 -9.65
CA ALA A 379 -21.27 -5.54 -9.92
C ALA A 379 -20.95 -4.04 -9.96
N ARG A 380 -20.07 -3.54 -9.07
CA ARG A 380 -19.65 -2.13 -9.04
C ARG A 380 -19.01 -1.68 -10.35
N TYR A 381 -18.15 -2.50 -10.98
CA TYR A 381 -17.50 -2.14 -12.25
C TYR A 381 -18.24 -2.66 -13.49
N ALA A 382 -19.25 -3.53 -13.34
CA ALA A 382 -20.21 -3.82 -14.42
C ALA A 382 -20.98 -2.56 -14.86
N ARG A 383 -21.00 -1.52 -14.01
CA ARG A 383 -21.47 -0.17 -14.33
C ARG A 383 -20.72 0.49 -15.48
N GLU A 384 -19.54 0.01 -15.89
CA GLU A 384 -18.86 0.49 -17.10
C GLU A 384 -19.72 0.25 -18.35
N SER A 385 -20.36 -0.92 -18.47
CA SER A 385 -21.26 -1.22 -19.60
C SER A 385 -22.60 -0.49 -19.53
N GLU A 386 -22.97 0.03 -18.35
CA GLU A 386 -24.17 0.85 -18.16
C GLU A 386 -23.93 2.32 -18.51
N GLN A 387 -22.67 2.78 -18.56
CA GLN A 387 -22.35 4.10 -19.05
C GLN A 387 -22.59 4.18 -20.56
N SER A 388 -23.04 5.35 -21.03
CA SER A 388 -23.13 5.63 -22.46
C SER A 388 -21.81 5.33 -23.16
N LYS A 389 -21.86 4.76 -24.37
CA LYS A 389 -20.68 4.50 -25.20
C LYS A 389 -19.84 5.77 -25.41
N TYR A 390 -20.48 6.94 -25.40
CA TYR A 390 -19.86 8.26 -25.59
C TYR A 390 -19.29 8.87 -24.31
N ALA A 391 -19.55 8.28 -23.13
CA ALA A 391 -19.00 8.73 -21.85
C ALA A 391 -17.57 8.19 -21.63
N ILE A 392 -16.64 8.58 -22.51
CA ILE A 392 -15.26 8.05 -22.56
C ILE A 392 -14.56 8.26 -21.21
N ASN A 393 -14.65 9.46 -20.63
CA ASN A 393 -14.00 9.79 -19.35
C ASN A 393 -14.50 8.91 -18.20
N ALA A 394 -15.82 8.75 -18.07
CA ALA A 394 -16.43 7.90 -17.06
C ALA A 394 -16.00 6.43 -17.22
N ARG A 395 -15.97 5.92 -18.45
CA ARG A 395 -15.55 4.53 -18.72
C ARG A 395 -14.07 4.32 -18.42
N SER A 396 -13.20 5.23 -18.84
CA SER A 396 -11.76 5.16 -18.56
C SER A 396 -11.49 5.20 -17.07
N TYR A 397 -12.19 6.06 -16.33
CA TYR A 397 -12.09 6.12 -14.86
C TYR A 397 -12.52 4.81 -14.21
N LEU A 398 -13.67 4.25 -14.61
CA LEU A 398 -14.16 2.98 -14.08
C LEU A 398 -13.25 1.79 -14.45
N ARG A 399 -12.57 1.82 -15.60
CA ARG A 399 -11.54 0.82 -15.94
C ARG A 399 -10.33 0.94 -15.04
N ALA A 400 -9.81 2.15 -14.83
CA ALA A 400 -8.71 2.38 -13.90
C ALA A 400 -9.08 1.91 -12.48
N ALA A 401 -10.29 2.23 -12.01
CA ALA A 401 -10.82 1.73 -10.74
C ALA A 401 -10.94 0.19 -10.73
N LYS A 402 -11.40 -0.43 -11.81
CA LYS A 402 -11.48 -1.89 -11.92
C LYS A 402 -10.11 -2.55 -11.81
N TYR A 403 -9.09 -2.03 -12.50
CA TYR A 403 -7.72 -2.53 -12.37
C TYR A 403 -7.16 -2.28 -10.97
N GLY A 404 -7.40 -1.10 -10.41
CA GLY A 404 -7.05 -0.73 -9.04
C GLY A 404 -7.71 -1.57 -7.94
N SER A 405 -8.92 -2.08 -8.18
CA SER A 405 -9.58 -3.01 -7.28
C SER A 405 -8.89 -4.37 -7.23
N ARG A 406 -8.17 -4.72 -8.30
CA ARG A 406 -7.40 -5.96 -8.47
C ARG A 406 -5.91 -5.76 -8.28
N SER A 407 -5.50 -4.58 -7.81
CA SER A 407 -4.11 -4.13 -7.82
C SER A 407 -3.14 -5.02 -7.03
N PHE A 408 -3.65 -5.80 -6.08
CA PHE A 408 -2.86 -6.77 -5.33
C PHE A 408 -2.22 -7.85 -6.21
N TYR A 409 -2.91 -8.33 -7.26
CA TYR A 409 -2.36 -9.35 -8.17
C TYR A 409 -1.17 -8.84 -8.98
N PRO A 410 -1.26 -7.73 -9.75
CA PRO A 410 -0.12 -7.21 -10.49
C PRO A 410 1.02 -6.82 -9.56
N PHE A 411 0.75 -6.27 -8.37
CA PHE A 411 1.79 -5.98 -7.37
C PHE A 411 2.54 -7.23 -6.87
N CYS A 412 1.86 -8.36 -6.74
CA CYS A 412 2.54 -9.59 -6.35
C CYS A 412 3.28 -10.22 -7.54
N LEU A 413 2.67 -10.22 -8.73
CA LEU A 413 3.11 -10.97 -9.91
C LEU A 413 4.10 -10.22 -10.80
N HIS A 414 4.22 -8.89 -10.70
CA HIS A 414 5.11 -8.15 -11.62
C HIS A 414 6.58 -8.55 -11.45
N THR A 415 7.01 -8.97 -10.26
CA THR A 415 8.35 -9.53 -10.07
C THR A 415 8.56 -10.80 -10.89
N ALA A 416 7.56 -11.68 -11.00
CA ALA A 416 7.64 -12.87 -11.85
C ALA A 416 7.74 -12.49 -13.33
N VAL A 417 6.90 -11.54 -13.76
CA VAL A 417 6.92 -11.03 -15.15
C VAL A 417 8.26 -10.40 -15.46
N PHE A 418 8.80 -9.60 -14.54
CA PHE A 418 10.10 -8.96 -14.67
C PHE A 418 11.23 -9.99 -14.76
N LEU A 419 11.27 -10.99 -13.88
CA LEU A 419 12.26 -12.06 -13.93
C LEU A 419 12.17 -12.87 -15.22
N PHE A 420 10.96 -13.16 -15.69
CA PHE A 420 10.74 -13.86 -16.96
C PHE A 420 11.23 -13.03 -18.15
N LEU A 421 10.84 -11.76 -18.23
CA LEU A 421 11.31 -10.84 -19.28
C LEU A 421 12.83 -10.69 -19.22
N ALA A 422 13.38 -10.58 -18.02
CA ALA A 422 14.81 -10.46 -17.80
C ALA A 422 15.58 -11.64 -18.37
N HIS A 423 15.13 -12.86 -18.09
CA HIS A 423 15.72 -14.07 -18.62
C HIS A 423 15.48 -14.22 -20.14
N ALA A 424 14.25 -14.01 -20.62
CA ALA A 424 13.89 -14.25 -22.02
C ALA A 424 14.50 -13.25 -23.00
N THR A 425 14.75 -12.02 -22.56
CA THR A 425 15.24 -10.93 -23.43
C THR A 425 16.69 -10.53 -23.16
N GLY A 426 17.33 -11.12 -22.14
CA GLY A 426 18.63 -10.63 -21.65
C GLY A 426 18.52 -9.19 -21.16
N TRP A 427 17.41 -8.82 -20.51
CA TRP A 427 17.12 -7.43 -20.15
C TRP A 427 18.24 -6.80 -19.32
N TYR A 428 18.84 -7.57 -18.40
CA TYR A 428 20.00 -7.12 -17.63
C TYR A 428 21.20 -6.85 -18.54
N ASP A 429 21.49 -7.72 -19.52
CA ASP A 429 22.55 -7.49 -20.52
C ASP A 429 22.31 -6.24 -21.37
N VAL A 430 21.04 -5.95 -21.71
CA VAL A 430 20.64 -4.75 -22.47
C VAL A 430 20.91 -3.46 -21.67
N CYS A 431 20.86 -3.55 -20.34
CA CYS A 431 21.09 -2.45 -19.41
C CYS A 431 22.56 -2.35 -18.95
N GLU A 432 23.27 -3.48 -18.88
CA GLU A 432 24.62 -3.62 -18.31
C GLU A 432 25.74 -3.49 -19.37
N LYS A 433 25.51 -3.93 -20.62
CA LYS A 433 26.48 -3.70 -21.70
C LYS A 433 26.44 -2.24 -22.16
N TYR A 434 27.41 -1.46 -21.67
CA TYR A 434 27.83 -0.15 -22.18
C TYR A 434 28.14 -0.18 -23.69
N SER A 435 27.12 -0.17 -24.54
CA SER A 435 27.27 0.05 -25.98
C SER A 435 26.28 1.10 -26.47
N GLY A 436 26.60 2.36 -26.17
CA GLY A 436 25.91 3.53 -26.72
C GLY A 436 26.18 4.82 -25.94
N GLY A 437 26.25 5.96 -26.63
CA GLY A 437 26.31 7.27 -25.98
C GLY A 437 25.08 7.52 -25.09
N HIS A 438 25.17 8.46 -24.13
CA HIS A 438 24.13 8.74 -23.12
C HIS A 438 22.69 8.77 -23.68
N GLY A 439 22.49 9.30 -24.89
CA GLY A 439 21.19 9.34 -25.57
C GLY A 439 20.55 7.97 -25.83
N ALA A 440 21.33 6.94 -26.18
CA ALA A 440 20.80 5.60 -26.43
C ALA A 440 20.29 4.94 -25.14
N VAL A 441 20.95 5.20 -24.01
CA VAL A 441 20.54 4.69 -22.69
C VAL A 441 19.26 5.38 -22.21
N HIS A 442 19.10 6.69 -22.44
CA HIS A 442 17.85 7.40 -22.14
C HIS A 442 16.66 6.89 -22.95
N LEU A 443 16.87 6.57 -24.24
CA LEU A 443 15.82 6.02 -25.09
C LEU A 443 15.39 4.62 -24.64
N ARG A 444 16.35 3.76 -24.25
CA ARG A 444 16.07 2.43 -23.68
C ARG A 444 15.32 2.53 -22.35
N PHE A 445 15.70 3.46 -21.48
CA PHE A 445 14.95 3.75 -20.25
C PHE A 445 13.50 4.18 -20.56
N PHE A 446 13.29 5.09 -21.50
CA PHE A 446 11.93 5.52 -21.86
C PHE A 446 11.08 4.37 -22.40
N PHE A 447 11.65 3.54 -23.28
CA PHE A 447 10.98 2.34 -23.78
C PHE A 447 10.64 1.36 -22.65
N SER A 448 11.54 1.21 -21.68
CA SER A 448 11.34 0.37 -20.50
C SER A 448 10.16 0.81 -19.64
N VAL A 449 10.06 2.12 -19.41
CA VAL A 449 8.92 2.71 -18.71
C VAL A 449 7.64 2.43 -19.49
N VAL A 450 7.62 2.65 -20.81
CA VAL A 450 6.45 2.36 -21.66
C VAL A 450 6.05 0.88 -21.61
N MET A 451 7.01 -0.04 -21.67
CA MET A 451 6.74 -1.48 -21.55
C MET A 451 6.16 -1.86 -20.19
N ALA A 452 6.54 -1.17 -19.10
CA ALA A 452 5.95 -1.40 -17.79
C ALA A 452 4.48 -0.95 -17.68
N PHE A 453 4.03 -0.05 -18.57
CA PHE A 453 2.63 0.38 -18.65
C PHE A 453 1.75 -0.56 -19.51
N ILE A 454 2.35 -1.30 -20.44
CA ILE A 454 1.68 -2.27 -21.32
C ILE A 454 1.45 -3.57 -20.57
#